data_AF-A0AAD4I5X0-F1
#
_entry.id   AF-A0AAD4I5X0-F1
#
_cell.length_a   1.000
_cell.length_b   1.000
_cell.length_c   1.000
_cell.angle_alpha   90.00
_cell.angle_beta   90.00
_cell.angle_gamma   90.00
#
_symmetry.space_group_name_H-M   'P 1'
#
loop_
_entity.id
_entity.type
_entity.pdbx_description
1 polymer ?
#
loop_
_entity_poly.entity_id
_entity_poly.type
_entity_poly.pdbx_seq_one_letter_code
_entity_poly.pdbx_strand_id
1 'polypeptide(L)'
;MGEPSRTLVPILQAIATIAPAIYTGFTFAYSHVIIPTLITHAPPKLLAKQWLQAYQFAPIFVAPLILTGASSNALLAYISSRSSSSATFLYVVAALVNASIIPYTALYMEPGVNGAGKWKAQKILRDKFVVLKGAGQGTDKDTASEAAKKWAEKVDMKTIAETWARTNAWRYVITAVATIVSTTATVTRS
;
A
#
# COMPACT_ATOMS: atom_id res chain seq x y z
N MET A 1 36.36 6.52 8.36
CA MET A 1 35.10 6.18 7.67
C MET A 1 34.50 7.47 7.13
N GLY A 2 34.38 7.59 5.80
CA GLY A 2 34.19 8.87 5.10
C GLY A 2 32.85 9.57 5.37
N GLU A 3 32.84 10.89 5.17
CA GLU A 3 31.61 11.69 5.12
C GLU A 3 30.62 11.06 4.12
N PRO A 4 29.31 11.00 4.44
CA PRO A 4 28.32 10.63 3.46
C PRO A 4 28.46 11.56 2.25
N SER A 5 28.58 10.98 1.05
CA SER A 5 28.83 11.74 -0.18
C SER A 5 27.84 12.91 -0.31
N ARG A 6 28.33 14.08 -0.79
CA ARG A 6 27.52 15.28 -1.05
C ARG A 6 26.27 15.01 -1.90
N THR A 7 26.25 13.89 -2.63
CA THR A 7 25.15 13.46 -3.51
C THR A 7 24.19 12.48 -2.83
N LEU A 8 24.66 11.67 -1.88
CA LEU A 8 23.86 10.58 -1.30
C LEU A 8 22.68 11.08 -0.47
N VAL A 9 22.90 12.08 0.38
CA VAL A 9 21.85 12.62 1.27
C VAL A 9 20.68 13.21 0.49
N PRO A 10 20.89 14.09 -0.51
CA PRO A 10 19.79 14.60 -1.33
C PRO A 10 19.00 13.50 -2.07
N ILE A 11 19.69 12.48 -2.59
CA ILE A 11 19.03 11.34 -3.25
C ILE A 11 18.11 10.60 -2.26
N LEU A 12 18.61 10.32 -1.06
CA LEU A 12 17.81 9.65 -0.03
C LEU A 12 16.61 10.50 0.39
N GLN A 13 16.77 11.83 0.54
CA GLN A 13 15.67 12.75 0.87
C GLN A 13 14.59 12.76 -0.21
N ALA A 14 15.01 12.79 -1.48
CA ALA A 14 14.11 12.70 -2.62
C ALA A 14 13.31 11.39 -2.60
N ILE A 15 13.97 10.24 -2.44
CA ILE A 15 13.29 8.92 -2.36
C ILE A 15 12.36 8.85 -1.13
N ALA A 16 12.85 9.28 0.03
CA ALA A 16 12.13 9.27 1.30
C ALA A 16 10.83 10.07 1.27
N THR A 17 10.75 11.09 0.41
CA THR A 17 9.58 11.96 0.23
C THR A 17 8.69 11.50 -0.92
N ILE A 18 9.28 11.26 -2.10
CA ILE A 18 8.56 10.98 -3.35
C ILE A 18 7.89 9.60 -3.30
N ALA A 19 8.57 8.56 -2.79
CA ALA A 19 8.02 7.21 -2.77
C ALA A 19 6.70 7.10 -1.97
N PRO A 20 6.62 7.55 -0.69
CA PRO A 20 5.35 7.56 0.04
C PRO A 20 4.32 8.54 -0.55
N ALA A 21 4.75 9.64 -1.19
CA ALA A 21 3.83 10.58 -1.85
C ALA A 21 3.13 9.94 -3.07
N ILE A 22 3.89 9.25 -3.92
CA ILE A 22 3.33 8.49 -5.06
C ILE A 22 2.35 7.44 -4.54
N TYR A 23 2.71 6.68 -3.50
CA TYR A 23 1.83 5.66 -2.94
C TYR A 23 0.55 6.23 -2.32
N THR A 24 0.65 7.40 -1.69
CA THR A 24 -0.50 8.19 -1.20
C THR A 24 -1.46 8.49 -2.35
N GLY A 25 -0.94 9.03 -3.46
CA GLY A 25 -1.73 9.38 -4.64
C GLY A 25 -2.46 8.18 -5.25
N PHE A 26 -1.77 7.06 -5.47
CA PHE A 26 -2.38 5.83 -5.98
C PHE A 26 -3.49 5.32 -5.06
N THR A 27 -3.21 5.24 -3.76
CA THR A 27 -4.15 4.68 -2.79
C THR A 27 -5.39 5.57 -2.65
N PHE A 28 -5.20 6.89 -2.62
CA PHE A 28 -6.30 7.85 -2.66
C PHE A 28 -7.16 7.67 -3.92
N ALA A 29 -6.53 7.60 -5.09
CA ALA A 29 -7.23 7.42 -6.36
C ALA A 29 -8.02 6.10 -6.39
N TYR A 30 -7.45 5.00 -5.91
CA TYR A 30 -8.17 3.73 -5.80
C TYR A 30 -9.41 3.84 -4.91
N SER A 31 -9.26 4.42 -3.72
CA SER A 31 -10.33 4.48 -2.72
C SER A 31 -11.45 5.46 -3.08
N HIS A 32 -11.14 6.58 -3.74
CA HIS A 32 -12.09 7.69 -3.92
C HIS A 32 -12.50 7.95 -5.37
N VAL A 33 -11.75 7.41 -6.34
CA VAL A 33 -12.02 7.66 -7.78
C VAL A 33 -12.36 6.34 -8.47
N ILE A 34 -11.45 5.37 -8.42
CA ILE A 34 -11.57 4.14 -9.21
C ILE A 34 -12.67 3.23 -8.65
N ILE A 35 -12.57 2.79 -7.39
CA ILE A 35 -13.53 1.82 -6.85
C ILE A 35 -14.96 2.37 -6.84
N PRO A 36 -15.25 3.61 -6.41
CA PRO A 36 -16.60 4.18 -6.48
C PRO A 36 -17.21 4.14 -7.89
N THR A 37 -16.41 4.43 -8.91
CA THR A 37 -16.84 4.34 -10.31
C THR A 37 -17.13 2.90 -10.72
N LEU A 38 -16.23 1.96 -10.36
CA LEU A 38 -16.42 0.54 -10.68
C LEU A 38 -17.68 -0.04 -10.01
N ILE A 39 -17.90 0.24 -8.73
CA ILE A 39 -19.07 -0.30 -8.00
C ILE A 39 -20.40 0.28 -8.46
N THR A 40 -20.38 1.48 -9.04
CA THR A 40 -21.59 2.17 -9.52
C THR A 40 -22.03 1.64 -10.89
N HIS A 41 -21.07 1.31 -11.76
CA HIS A 41 -21.34 1.05 -13.17
C HIS A 41 -21.05 -0.38 -13.64
N ALA A 42 -20.17 -1.13 -12.95
CA ALA A 42 -19.79 -2.46 -13.41
C ALA A 42 -20.76 -3.55 -12.92
N PRO A 43 -21.27 -4.44 -13.80
CA PRO A 43 -22.02 -5.60 -13.38
C PRO A 43 -21.13 -6.53 -12.53
N PRO A 44 -21.71 -7.39 -11.66
CA PRO A 44 -20.96 -8.13 -10.63
C PRO A 44 -19.75 -8.92 -11.16
N LYS A 45 -19.89 -9.56 -12.33
CA LYS A 45 -18.81 -10.34 -12.95
C LYS A 45 -17.67 -9.46 -13.48
N LEU A 46 -18.00 -8.31 -14.08
CA LEU A 46 -17.00 -7.36 -14.54
C LEU A 46 -16.29 -6.70 -13.36
N LEU A 47 -17.05 -6.32 -12.32
CA LEU A 47 -16.50 -5.77 -11.08
C LEU A 47 -15.49 -6.73 -10.44
N ALA A 48 -15.85 -8.01 -10.30
CA ALA A 48 -14.95 -9.03 -9.76
C ALA A 48 -13.64 -9.12 -10.54
N LYS A 49 -13.72 -9.11 -11.88
CA LYS A 49 -12.55 -9.15 -12.75
C LYS A 49 -11.67 -7.89 -12.59
N GLN A 50 -12.26 -6.71 -12.68
CA GLN A 50 -11.53 -5.43 -12.61
C GLN A 50 -10.89 -5.24 -11.24
N TRP A 51 -11.60 -5.54 -10.15
CA TRP A 51 -11.07 -5.49 -8.79
C TRP A 51 -9.89 -6.45 -8.62
N LEU A 52 -10.04 -7.71 -9.07
CA LEU A 52 -8.98 -8.71 -8.92
C LEU A 52 -7.73 -8.37 -9.75
N GLN A 53 -7.91 -7.85 -10.96
CA GLN A 53 -6.80 -7.38 -11.80
C GLN A 53 -6.06 -6.20 -11.16
N ALA A 54 -6.80 -5.20 -10.66
CA ALA A 54 -6.20 -4.08 -9.95
C ALA A 54 -5.43 -4.54 -8.70
N TYR A 55 -6.01 -5.48 -7.95
CA TYR A 55 -5.40 -6.09 -6.77
C TYR A 55 -4.08 -6.79 -7.11
N GLN A 56 -4.07 -7.61 -8.17
CA GLN A 56 -2.89 -8.37 -8.60
C GLN A 56 -1.79 -7.49 -9.21
N PHE A 57 -2.14 -6.33 -9.73
CA PHE A 57 -1.17 -5.37 -10.25
C PHE A 57 -0.46 -4.59 -9.14
N ALA A 58 -1.11 -4.39 -7.99
CA ALA A 58 -0.57 -3.57 -6.90
C ALA A 58 0.84 -3.97 -6.40
N PRO A 59 1.17 -5.27 -6.17
CA PRO A 59 2.48 -5.67 -5.65
C PRO A 59 3.68 -5.17 -6.47
N ILE A 60 3.50 -4.93 -7.78
CA ILE A 60 4.56 -4.44 -8.68
C ILE A 60 5.16 -3.13 -8.19
N PHE A 61 4.33 -2.23 -7.64
CA PHE A 61 4.78 -0.90 -7.23
C PHE A 61 4.65 -0.67 -5.72
N VAL A 62 3.71 -1.33 -5.02
CA VAL A 62 3.53 -1.09 -3.57
C VAL A 62 4.78 -1.47 -2.78
N ALA A 63 5.29 -2.69 -2.94
CA ALA A 63 6.45 -3.14 -2.17
C ALA A 63 7.70 -2.29 -2.45
N PRO A 64 8.06 -1.98 -3.72
CA PRO A 64 9.16 -1.07 -4.01
C PRO A 64 8.99 0.31 -3.37
N LEU A 65 7.83 0.96 -3.48
CA LEU A 65 7.61 2.30 -2.92
C LEU A 65 7.71 2.32 -1.38
N ILE A 66 7.10 1.34 -0.72
CA ILE A 66 7.13 1.25 0.76
C ILE A 66 8.55 0.94 1.25
N LEU A 67 9.21 -0.07 0.67
CA LEU A 67 10.54 -0.49 1.12
C LEU A 67 11.59 0.58 0.86
N THR A 68 11.59 1.21 -0.32
CA THR A 68 12.57 2.27 -0.64
C THR A 68 12.34 3.53 0.20
N GLY A 69 11.08 3.95 0.38
CA GLY A 69 10.76 5.11 1.23
C GLY A 69 11.11 4.88 2.71
N ALA A 70 10.77 3.71 3.26
CA ALA A 70 11.07 3.36 4.65
C ALA A 70 12.58 3.22 4.88
N SER A 71 13.28 2.52 3.98
CA SER A 71 14.73 2.31 4.09
C SER A 71 15.51 3.62 3.94
N SER A 72 15.06 4.52 3.05
CA SER A 72 15.70 5.83 2.87
C SER A 72 15.53 6.71 4.11
N ASN A 73 14.35 6.74 4.72
CA ASN A 73 14.13 7.43 5.99
C ASN A 73 14.98 6.80 7.12
N ALA A 74 15.05 5.48 7.22
CA ALA A 74 15.87 4.80 8.22
C ALA A 74 17.37 5.12 8.06
N LEU A 75 17.87 5.13 6.82
CA LEU A 75 19.26 5.48 6.54
C LEU A 75 19.54 6.97 6.82
N LEU A 76 18.60 7.87 6.50
CA LEU A 76 18.70 9.29 6.85
C LEU A 76 18.70 9.52 8.36
N ALA A 77 17.92 8.76 9.12
CA ALA A 77 17.97 8.77 10.58
C ALA A 77 19.35 8.32 11.09
N TYR A 78 19.88 7.21 10.56
CA TYR A 78 21.20 6.72 10.93
C TYR A 78 22.32 7.74 10.63
N ILE A 79 22.25 8.42 9.49
CA ILE A 79 23.22 9.46 9.12
C ILE A 79 23.07 10.68 10.04
N SER A 80 21.85 11.10 10.34
CA SER A 80 21.56 12.32 11.12
C SER A 80 21.81 12.15 12.62
N SER A 81 21.80 10.92 13.14
CA SER A 81 22.05 10.62 14.56
C SER A 81 23.45 11.05 15.03
N ARG A 82 24.40 11.16 14.10
CA ARG A 82 25.77 11.60 14.36
C ARG A 82 25.89 13.08 14.72
N SER A 83 24.85 13.87 14.46
CA SER A 83 24.85 15.32 14.62
C SER A 83 23.82 15.81 15.64
N SER A 84 23.22 14.92 16.45
CA SER A 84 22.18 15.24 17.45
C SER A 84 21.05 16.15 16.94
N SER A 85 20.60 15.93 15.70
CA SER A 85 19.51 16.71 15.10
C SER A 85 18.14 16.15 15.46
N SER A 86 17.16 17.04 15.74
CA SER A 86 15.73 16.70 15.87
C SER A 86 15.18 16.00 14.61
N ALA A 87 15.82 16.21 13.44
CA ALA A 87 15.52 15.50 12.20
C ALA A 87 15.67 13.97 12.33
N THR A 88 16.57 13.50 13.21
CA THR A 88 16.78 12.06 13.44
C THR A 88 15.48 11.40 13.89
N PHE A 89 14.80 11.97 14.89
CA PHE A 89 13.55 11.44 15.40
C PHE A 89 12.46 11.43 14.33
N LEU A 90 12.34 12.53 13.56
CA LEU A 90 11.36 12.64 12.49
C LEU A 90 11.61 11.60 11.38
N TYR A 91 12.86 11.37 10.96
CA TYR A 91 13.17 10.31 10.00
C TYR A 91 12.83 8.91 10.54
N VAL A 92 13.08 8.63 11.83
CA VAL A 92 12.67 7.35 12.45
C VAL A 92 11.15 7.19 12.39
N VAL A 93 10.40 8.22 12.80
CA VAL A 93 8.92 8.20 12.76
C VAL A 93 8.43 7.98 11.32
N ALA A 94 8.96 8.72 10.34
CA ALA A 94 8.59 8.54 8.94
C ALA A 94 8.88 7.11 8.43
N ALA A 95 10.03 6.53 8.80
CA ALA A 95 10.38 5.16 8.44
C ALA A 95 9.38 4.14 9.02
N LEU A 96 9.07 4.25 10.31
CA LEU A 96 8.14 3.34 11.00
C LEU A 96 6.71 3.48 10.50
N VAL A 97 6.23 4.72 10.32
CA VAL A 97 4.89 5.00 9.79
C VAL A 97 4.75 4.41 8.38
N ASN A 98 5.73 4.63 7.50
CA ASN A 98 5.68 4.06 6.15
C ASN A 98 5.78 2.52 6.17
N ALA A 99 6.67 1.96 6.98
CA ALA A 99 6.83 0.52 7.11
C ALA A 99 5.59 -0.18 7.70
N SER A 100 4.77 0.52 8.48
CA SER A 100 3.53 -0.02 9.08
C SER A 100 2.49 -0.49 8.06
N ILE A 101 2.59 -0.04 6.80
CA ILE A 101 1.77 -0.55 5.68
C ILE A 101 1.95 -2.05 5.51
N ILE A 102 3.14 -2.60 5.75
CA ILE A 102 3.43 -4.03 5.61
C ILE A 102 2.60 -4.87 6.59
N PRO A 103 2.73 -4.71 7.93
CA PRO A 103 1.92 -5.48 8.86
C PRO A 103 0.43 -5.15 8.77
N TYR A 104 0.05 -3.89 8.48
CA TYR A 104 -1.36 -3.55 8.22
C TYR A 104 -1.93 -4.36 7.05
N THR A 105 -1.17 -4.49 5.97
CA THR A 105 -1.59 -5.29 4.82
C THR A 105 -1.62 -6.77 5.17
N ALA A 106 -0.49 -7.32 5.63
CA ALA A 106 -0.31 -8.75 5.79
C ALA A 106 -1.16 -9.36 6.91
N LEU A 107 -1.34 -8.65 8.02
CA LEU A 107 -2.01 -9.19 9.21
C LEU A 107 -3.49 -8.81 9.30
N TYR A 108 -3.89 -7.67 8.72
CA TYR A 108 -5.27 -7.19 8.81
C TYR A 108 -6.03 -7.31 7.48
N MET A 109 -5.52 -6.72 6.40
CA MET A 109 -6.24 -6.73 5.13
C MET A 109 -6.19 -8.09 4.42
N GLU A 110 -5.04 -8.77 4.45
CA GLU A 110 -4.79 -10.01 3.70
C GLU A 110 -5.69 -11.18 4.12
N PRO A 111 -5.79 -11.54 5.42
CA PRO A 111 -6.71 -12.56 5.88
C PRO A 111 -8.18 -12.10 5.95
N GLY A 112 -8.41 -10.78 5.87
CA GLY A 112 -9.72 -10.15 5.89
C GLY A 112 -10.25 -9.86 4.50
N VAL A 113 -10.42 -8.56 4.19
CA VAL A 113 -11.12 -8.08 2.99
C VAL A 113 -10.42 -8.45 1.68
N ASN A 114 -9.08 -8.49 1.63
CA ASN A 114 -8.35 -8.90 0.44
C ASN A 114 -8.58 -10.38 0.15
N GLY A 115 -8.43 -11.23 1.17
CA GLY A 115 -8.68 -12.66 1.07
C GLY A 115 -10.11 -12.94 0.63
N ALA A 116 -11.09 -12.32 1.30
CA ALA A 116 -12.51 -12.43 0.95
C ALA A 116 -12.79 -12.02 -0.50
N GLY A 117 -12.20 -10.91 -0.97
CA GLY A 117 -12.34 -10.45 -2.34
C GLY A 117 -11.73 -11.40 -3.36
N LYS A 118 -10.52 -11.92 -3.11
CA LYS A 118 -9.89 -12.94 -3.96
C LYS A 118 -10.77 -14.19 -4.05
N TRP A 119 -11.23 -14.69 -2.92
CA TRP A 119 -12.09 -15.87 -2.85
C TRP A 119 -13.43 -15.66 -3.58
N LYS A 120 -14.11 -14.54 -3.35
CA LYS A 120 -15.39 -14.21 -4.00
C LYS A 120 -15.21 -14.02 -5.50
N ALA A 121 -14.17 -13.32 -5.91
CA ALA A 121 -13.86 -13.10 -7.32
C ALA A 121 -13.58 -14.43 -8.02
N GLN A 122 -12.77 -15.32 -7.42
CA GLN A 122 -12.57 -16.67 -7.94
C GLN A 122 -13.89 -17.41 -8.10
N LYS A 123 -14.77 -17.42 -7.09
CA LYS A 123 -16.10 -18.08 -7.14
C LYS A 123 -16.98 -17.54 -8.28
N ILE A 124 -17.00 -16.21 -8.50
CA ILE A 124 -17.78 -15.56 -9.57
C ILE A 124 -17.19 -15.84 -10.97
N LEU A 125 -15.86 -16.00 -11.06
CA LEU A 125 -15.14 -16.11 -12.32
C LEU A 125 -14.89 -17.55 -12.78
N ARG A 126 -15.23 -18.58 -11.97
CA ARG A 126 -15.00 -20.02 -12.23
C ARG A 126 -15.38 -20.50 -13.64
N ASP A 127 -16.36 -19.88 -14.30
CA ASP A 127 -16.82 -20.29 -15.63
C ASP A 127 -15.92 -19.86 -16.81
N LYS A 128 -14.87 -19.07 -16.56
CA LYS A 128 -13.89 -18.73 -17.60
C LYS A 128 -12.50 -18.92 -17.02
N PHE A 129 -11.65 -19.68 -17.73
CA PHE A 129 -10.20 -19.67 -17.58
C PHE A 129 -9.68 -18.25 -17.83
N VAL A 130 -9.86 -17.35 -16.86
CA VAL A 130 -9.09 -16.12 -16.79
C VAL A 130 -7.80 -16.56 -16.12
N VAL A 131 -6.85 -17.00 -16.94
CA VAL A 131 -5.44 -17.04 -16.52
C VAL A 131 -5.07 -15.60 -16.24
N LEU A 132 -5.21 -15.21 -14.99
CA LEU A 132 -4.72 -13.94 -14.50
C LEU A 132 -3.21 -14.03 -14.61
N LYS A 133 -2.62 -13.44 -15.65
CA LYS A 133 -1.19 -13.15 -15.70
C LYS A 133 -0.91 -12.10 -14.63
N GLY A 134 -0.84 -12.53 -13.37
CA GLY A 134 -0.38 -11.71 -12.28
C GLY A 134 1.13 -11.49 -12.43
N ALA A 135 1.56 -10.25 -12.54
CA ALA A 135 2.94 -9.88 -12.29
C ALA A 135 3.03 -9.55 -10.79
N GLY A 136 3.21 -10.54 -9.93
CA GLY A 136 3.31 -10.30 -8.48
C GLY A 136 3.26 -11.58 -7.66
N GLN A 137 4.23 -11.80 -6.79
CA GLN A 137 4.23 -12.95 -5.87
C GLN A 137 3.13 -12.78 -4.80
N GLY A 138 2.38 -13.85 -4.52
CA GLY A 138 1.48 -13.94 -3.37
C GLY A 138 0.00 -13.61 -3.63
N THR A 139 -0.39 -13.25 -4.86
CA THR A 139 -1.78 -12.87 -5.18
C THR A 139 -2.65 -14.00 -5.75
N ASP A 140 -2.05 -15.16 -6.00
CA ASP A 140 -2.67 -16.23 -6.80
C ASP A 140 -3.48 -17.22 -5.96
N LYS A 141 -3.39 -17.12 -4.64
CA LYS A 141 -4.14 -17.94 -3.69
C LYS A 141 -5.08 -17.06 -2.88
N ASP A 142 -6.27 -17.60 -2.56
CA ASP A 142 -7.07 -16.99 -1.52
C ASP A 142 -6.36 -17.18 -0.17
N THR A 143 -6.29 -16.10 0.59
CA THR A 143 -5.69 -16.04 1.93
C THR A 143 -6.76 -15.78 2.98
N ALA A 144 -8.04 -15.92 2.59
CA ALA A 144 -9.17 -15.57 3.43
C ALA A 144 -9.20 -16.44 4.68
N SER A 145 -9.31 -15.80 5.84
CA SER A 145 -9.72 -16.51 7.06
C SER A 145 -11.11 -17.12 6.89
N GLU A 146 -11.43 -18.14 7.68
CA GLU A 146 -12.75 -18.78 7.63
C GLU A 146 -13.89 -17.80 7.96
N ALA A 147 -13.66 -16.84 8.87
CA ALA A 147 -14.60 -15.76 9.13
C ALA A 147 -14.81 -14.86 7.90
N ALA A 148 -13.73 -14.52 7.19
CA ALA A 148 -13.79 -13.71 5.98
C ALA A 148 -14.52 -14.44 4.83
N LYS A 149 -14.33 -15.76 4.68
CA LYS A 149 -15.09 -16.58 3.70
C LYS A 149 -16.58 -16.60 4.03
N LYS A 150 -16.94 -16.89 5.29
CA LYS A 150 -18.35 -16.87 5.76
C LYS A 150 -19.01 -15.51 5.56
N TRP A 151 -18.27 -14.42 5.74
CA TRP A 151 -18.76 -13.08 5.43
C TRP A 151 -18.94 -12.89 3.92
N ALA A 152 -17.92 -13.23 3.12
CA ALA A 152 -17.94 -13.10 1.66
C ALA A 152 -19.05 -13.91 0.99
N GLU A 153 -19.48 -15.02 1.59
CA GLU A 153 -20.64 -15.80 1.15
C GLU A 153 -21.94 -15.02 1.19
N LYS A 154 -22.12 -14.20 2.23
CA LYS A 154 -23.37 -13.48 2.54
C LYS A 154 -23.53 -12.17 1.79
N VAL A 155 -22.43 -11.60 1.30
CA VAL A 155 -22.42 -10.28 0.63
C VAL A 155 -22.10 -10.40 -0.85
N ASP A 156 -22.45 -9.37 -1.63
CA ASP A 156 -22.08 -9.30 -3.05
C ASP A 156 -20.66 -8.74 -3.25
N MET A 157 -20.17 -8.78 -4.50
CA MET A 157 -18.84 -8.24 -4.82
C MET A 157 -18.74 -6.73 -4.61
N LYS A 158 -19.87 -6.01 -4.75
CA LYS A 158 -19.97 -4.57 -4.51
C LYS A 158 -19.62 -4.23 -3.07
N THR A 159 -20.24 -4.91 -2.11
CA THR A 159 -19.99 -4.74 -0.68
C THR A 159 -18.54 -5.03 -0.33
N ILE A 160 -17.94 -6.07 -0.94
CA ILE A 160 -16.53 -6.39 -0.72
C ILE A 160 -15.61 -5.30 -1.27
N ALA A 161 -15.86 -4.84 -2.50
CA ALA A 161 -15.07 -3.77 -3.13
C ALA A 161 -15.18 -2.44 -2.36
N GLU A 162 -16.37 -2.08 -1.89
CA GLU A 162 -16.57 -0.89 -1.06
C GLU A 162 -15.83 -1.00 0.28
N THR A 163 -15.96 -2.15 0.95
CA THR A 163 -15.23 -2.42 2.20
C THR A 163 -13.72 -2.36 1.97
N TRP A 164 -13.24 -2.92 0.86
CA TRP A 164 -11.84 -2.86 0.47
C TRP A 164 -11.38 -1.42 0.28
N ALA A 165 -12.13 -0.59 -0.45
CA ALA A 165 -11.79 0.81 -0.69
C ALA A 165 -11.71 1.62 0.60
N ARG A 166 -12.68 1.41 1.51
CA ARG A 166 -12.71 2.05 2.83
C ARG A 166 -11.51 1.66 3.68
N THR A 167 -11.19 0.38 3.72
CA THR A 167 -10.04 -0.14 4.48
C THR A 167 -8.70 0.27 3.85
N ASN A 168 -8.63 0.33 2.52
CA ASN A 168 -7.47 0.78 1.77
C ASN A 168 -7.20 2.29 1.97
N ALA A 169 -8.23 3.10 2.25
CA ALA A 169 -8.09 4.55 2.46
C ALA A 169 -7.13 4.89 3.61
N TRP A 170 -7.07 4.06 4.66
CA TRP A 170 -6.10 4.23 5.74
C TRP A 170 -4.65 4.26 5.27
N ARG A 171 -4.32 3.54 4.19
CA ARG A 171 -2.95 3.48 3.68
C ARG A 171 -2.48 4.84 3.15
N TYR A 172 -3.35 5.62 2.49
CA TYR A 172 -2.95 6.95 2.01
C TYR A 172 -2.83 7.93 3.17
N VAL A 173 -3.64 7.79 4.23
CA VAL A 173 -3.51 8.60 5.44
C VAL A 173 -2.15 8.34 6.10
N ILE A 174 -1.79 7.06 6.28
CA ILE A 174 -0.50 6.63 6.84
C ILE A 174 0.66 7.19 6.00
N THR A 175 0.61 7.04 4.67
CA THR A 175 1.74 7.48 3.83
C THR A 175 1.78 8.98 3.61
N ALA A 176 0.65 9.69 3.67
CA ALA A 176 0.63 11.15 3.70
C ALA A 176 1.33 11.69 4.96
N VAL A 177 1.04 11.08 6.13
CA VAL A 177 1.74 11.41 7.38
C VAL A 177 3.24 11.14 7.24
N ALA A 178 3.64 9.98 6.70
CA ALA A 178 5.06 9.68 6.46
C ALA A 178 5.73 10.72 5.54
N THR A 179 5.07 11.13 4.44
CA THR A 179 5.55 12.18 3.54
C THR A 179 5.74 13.51 4.26
N ILE A 180 4.75 13.96 5.04
CA ILE A 180 4.82 15.24 5.77
C ILE A 180 5.96 15.21 6.80
N VAL A 181 6.06 14.13 7.58
CA VAL A 181 7.11 13.98 8.60
C VAL A 181 8.50 13.93 7.96
N SER A 182 8.67 13.18 6.86
CA SER A 182 9.95 13.09 6.13
C SER A 182 10.35 14.44 5.50
N THR A 183 9.39 15.16 4.93
CA THR A 183 9.61 16.50 4.37
C THR A 183 10.04 17.47 5.47
N THR A 184 9.35 17.43 6.62
CA THR A 184 9.70 18.25 7.79
C THR A 184 11.12 17.96 8.25
N ALA A 185 11.48 16.67 8.39
CA ALA A 185 12.84 16.26 8.75
C ALA A 185 13.91 16.77 7.76
N THR A 186 13.58 16.79 6.48
CA THR A 186 14.46 17.29 5.40
C THR A 186 14.70 18.79 5.55
N VAL A 187 13.64 19.56 5.78
CA VAL A 187 13.74 21.02 5.96
C VAL A 187 14.45 21.36 7.27
N THR A 188 14.17 20.68 8.39
CA THR A 188 14.80 20.99 9.69
C THR A 188 16.26 20.55 9.81
N ARG A 189 16.71 19.68 8.91
CA ARG A 189 18.12 19.25 8.83
C ARG A 189 18.98 20.24 8.03
N SER A 190 18.36 20.95 7.09
CA SER A 190 19.01 21.90 6.19
C SER A 190 19.39 23.17 6.93
#